data_AF-A0A0K8RF78-F1
#
_entry.id   AF-A0A0K8RF78-F1
#
_cell.length_a   1.000
_cell.length_b   1.000
_cell.length_c   1.000
_cell.angle_alpha   90.00
_cell.angle_beta   90.00
_cell.angle_gamma   90.00
#
_symmetry.space_group_name_H-M   'P 1'
#
loop_
_entity.id
_entity.type
_entity.pdbx_description
1 polymer ?
#
loop_
_entity_poly.entity_id
_entity_poly.type
_entity_poly.pdbx_seq_one_letter_code
_entity_poly.pdbx_strand_id
1 'polypeptide(L)'
;MKLVVFAVVLILSALLSADFSSGLISNCDGYIQQGGDLVCGKQGSNYYDFDPNTCTVRCTDGREVNLPPEVCSPGEMNCTSEVETKIGNWVLRIQEEYI
;
A
#
# COMPACT_ATOMS: atom_id res chain seq x y z
N MET A 1 -15.24 32.24 14.25
CA MET A 1 -14.19 31.54 13.48
C MET A 1 -13.57 30.42 14.32
N LYS A 2 -14.30 29.31 14.57
CA LYS A 2 -13.80 28.19 15.40
C LYS A 2 -14.00 26.81 14.76
N LEU A 3 -14.73 26.74 13.64
CA LEU A 3 -15.09 25.49 12.98
C LEU A 3 -13.97 24.93 12.10
N VAL A 4 -13.13 25.80 11.54
CA VAL A 4 -12.04 25.38 10.62
C VAL A 4 -10.99 24.52 11.35
N VAL A 5 -10.70 24.86 12.61
CA VAL A 5 -9.69 24.14 13.41
C VAL A 5 -10.17 22.73 13.78
N PHE A 6 -11.48 22.56 13.99
CA PHE A 6 -12.06 21.25 14.31
C PHE A 6 -12.02 20.28 13.14
N ALA A 7 -12.23 20.76 11.91
CA ALA A 7 -12.16 19.92 10.72
C ALA A 7 -10.75 19.36 10.49
N VAL A 8 -9.72 20.20 10.60
CA VAL A 8 -8.32 19.77 10.38
C VAL A 8 -7.88 18.71 11.40
N VAL A 9 -8.26 18.87 12.68
CA VAL A 9 -7.94 17.88 13.72
C VAL A 9 -8.65 16.55 13.45
N LEU A 10 -9.90 16.57 12.99
CA LEU A 10 -10.66 15.34 12.72
C LEU A 10 -10.14 14.57 11.50
N ILE A 11 -9.67 15.26 10.45
CA ILE A 11 -9.06 14.61 9.28
C ILE A 11 -7.73 13.97 9.67
N LEU A 12 -6.93 14.65 10.51
CA LEU A 12 -5.66 14.11 11.01
C LEU A 12 -5.88 12.89 11.92
N SER A 13 -6.90 12.92 12.78
CA SER A 13 -7.27 11.78 13.61
C SER A 13 -7.74 10.59 12.79
N ALA A 14 -8.46 10.80 11.68
CA ALA A 14 -8.88 9.72 10.78
C ALA A 14 -7.69 9.03 10.07
N LEU A 15 -6.63 9.79 9.77
CA LEU A 15 -5.38 9.25 9.21
C LEU A 15 -4.57 8.47 10.27
N LEU A 16 -4.60 8.91 11.53
CA LEU A 16 -3.97 8.19 12.65
C LEU A 16 -4.81 7.00 13.17
N SER A 17 -6.13 7.03 12.98
CA SER A 17 -7.07 5.96 13.34
C SER A 17 -7.39 5.03 12.17
N ALA A 18 -6.66 5.14 11.05
CA ALA A 18 -6.38 3.98 10.23
C ALA A 18 -5.47 3.06 11.06
N ASP A 19 -6.06 2.51 12.12
CA ASP A 19 -5.56 1.40 12.90
C ASP A 19 -5.17 0.32 11.89
N PHE A 20 -3.87 0.13 11.67
CA PHE A 20 -3.31 -1.07 11.08
C PHE A 20 -3.54 -2.23 12.04
N SER A 21 -4.81 -2.56 12.26
CA SER A 21 -5.31 -3.66 13.05
C SER A 21 -6.04 -4.59 12.08
N SER A 22 -5.27 -5.48 11.46
CA SER A 22 -5.82 -6.71 10.89
C SER A 22 -4.78 -7.81 11.07
N GLY A 23 -5.18 -8.80 11.85
CA GLY A 23 -4.30 -9.75 12.50
C GLY A 23 -3.56 -10.70 11.57
N LEU A 24 -2.41 -11.17 12.05
CA LEU A 24 -1.74 -12.44 11.71
C LEU A 24 -1.70 -12.85 10.23
N ILE A 25 -1.57 -11.86 9.36
CA ILE A 25 -1.01 -11.93 8.01
C ILE A 25 0.32 -11.17 8.13
N SER A 26 1.39 -11.57 7.43
CA SER A 26 2.64 -10.80 7.52
C SER A 26 2.30 -9.34 7.17
N ASN A 27 2.74 -8.35 7.96
CA ASN A 27 2.26 -6.98 7.76
C ASN A 27 2.51 -6.51 6.31
N CYS A 28 3.55 -7.06 5.68
CA CYS A 28 3.84 -6.90 4.26
C CYS A 28 2.71 -7.33 3.33
N ASP A 29 2.07 -8.50 3.50
CA ASP A 29 1.01 -8.92 2.57
C ASP A 29 -0.18 -7.95 2.62
N GLY A 30 -0.50 -7.44 3.81
CA GLY A 30 -1.52 -6.39 3.98
C GLY A 30 -1.15 -5.08 3.28
N TYR A 31 0.11 -4.65 3.38
CA TYR A 31 0.58 -3.47 2.65
C TYR A 31 0.68 -3.70 1.13
N ILE A 32 1.09 -4.89 0.70
CA ILE A 32 1.17 -5.29 -0.71
C ILE A 32 -0.22 -5.29 -1.32
N GLN A 33 -1.21 -5.87 -0.64
CA GLN A 33 -2.59 -5.85 -1.11
C GLN A 33 -3.12 -4.41 -1.21
N GLN A 34 -2.92 -3.59 -0.17
CA GLN A 34 -3.36 -2.19 -0.20
C GLN A 34 -2.73 -1.40 -1.35
N GLY A 35 -1.42 -1.50 -1.54
CA GLY A 35 -0.76 -0.82 -2.66
C GLY A 35 -1.13 -1.42 -4.01
N GLY A 36 -1.36 -2.73 -4.06
CA GLY A 36 -1.88 -3.45 -5.21
C GLY A 36 -3.24 -2.92 -5.66
N ASP A 37 -4.17 -2.75 -4.72
CA ASP A 37 -5.49 -2.17 -4.96
C ASP A 37 -5.37 -0.72 -5.48
N LEU A 38 -4.43 0.07 -4.96
CA LEU A 38 -4.20 1.43 -5.45
C LEU A 38 -3.65 1.44 -6.89
N VAL A 39 -2.63 0.65 -7.21
CA VAL A 39 -2.01 0.66 -8.56
C VAL A 39 -2.91 0.03 -9.63
N CYS A 40 -3.65 -1.03 -9.29
CA CYS A 40 -4.65 -1.61 -10.16
C CYS A 40 -5.88 -0.70 -10.27
N GLY A 41 -6.27 -0.04 -9.18
CA GLY A 41 -7.37 0.91 -9.12
C GLY A 41 -7.14 2.16 -9.98
N LYS A 42 -5.92 2.72 -10.02
CA LYS A 42 -5.51 3.81 -10.95
C LYS A 42 -5.83 3.47 -12.40
N GLN A 43 -5.84 2.17 -12.68
CA GLN A 43 -5.98 1.58 -13.97
C GLN A 43 -7.41 1.08 -14.25
N GLY A 44 -8.34 1.21 -13.30
CA GLY A 44 -9.71 0.73 -13.43
C GLY A 44 -9.86 -0.80 -13.26
N SER A 45 -8.90 -1.44 -12.60
CA SER A 45 -8.87 -2.87 -12.29
C SER A 45 -8.79 -3.09 -10.78
N ASN A 46 -8.76 -4.35 -10.33
CA ASN A 46 -8.59 -4.71 -8.92
C ASN A 46 -7.32 -5.54 -8.73
N TYR A 47 -6.79 -5.55 -7.52
CA TYR A 47 -5.72 -6.47 -7.14
C TYR A 47 -6.16 -7.93 -7.34
N TYR A 48 -5.26 -8.75 -7.86
CA TYR A 48 -5.47 -10.19 -8.01
C TYR A 48 -4.46 -10.98 -7.18
N ASP A 49 -3.17 -10.70 -7.37
CA ASP A 49 -2.09 -11.47 -6.76
C ASP A 49 -0.77 -10.67 -6.75
N PHE A 50 0.21 -11.15 -5.99
CA PHE A 50 1.57 -10.62 -5.96
C PHE A 50 2.59 -11.74 -6.12
N ASP A 51 3.51 -11.58 -7.07
CA ASP A 51 4.64 -12.48 -7.27
C ASP A 51 5.88 -11.95 -6.52
N PRO A 52 6.29 -12.57 -5.40
CA PRO A 52 7.45 -12.13 -4.65
C PRO A 52 8.77 -12.35 -5.42
N ASN A 53 8.83 -13.35 -6.32
CA ASN A 53 10.05 -13.67 -7.05
C ASN A 53 10.40 -12.58 -8.07
N THR A 54 9.38 -11.94 -8.64
CA THR A 54 9.54 -10.88 -9.64
C THR A 54 9.18 -9.50 -9.11
N CYS A 55 8.71 -9.40 -7.86
CA CYS A 55 8.20 -8.17 -7.26
C CYS A 55 7.06 -7.55 -8.08
N THR A 56 6.12 -8.37 -8.53
CA THR A 56 5.09 -7.96 -9.50
C THR A 56 3.69 -8.07 -8.92
N VAL A 57 2.96 -6.95 -8.92
CA VAL A 57 1.51 -6.95 -8.67
C VAL A 57 0.78 -7.36 -9.94
N ARG A 58 -0.13 -8.31 -9.82
CA ARG A 58 -1.05 -8.73 -10.88
C ARG A 58 -2.44 -8.16 -10.60
N CYS A 59 -3.06 -7.58 -11.62
CA CYS A 59 -4.42 -7.08 -11.58
C CYS A 59 -5.40 -8.09 -12.20
N THR A 60 -6.69 -8.00 -11.85
CA THR A 60 -7.73 -8.95 -12.31
C THR A 60 -7.95 -8.99 -13.82
N ASP A 61 -7.53 -7.95 -14.54
CA ASP A 61 -7.60 -7.84 -16.00
C ASP A 61 -6.32 -8.31 -16.71
N GLY A 62 -5.40 -8.93 -15.97
CA GLY A 62 -4.15 -9.50 -16.50
C GLY A 62 -3.00 -8.51 -16.65
N ARG A 63 -3.18 -7.25 -16.25
CA ARG A 63 -2.07 -6.28 -16.20
C ARG A 63 -1.13 -6.59 -15.05
N GLU A 64 0.15 -6.32 -15.28
CA GLU A 64 1.23 -6.54 -14.32
C GLU A 64 1.95 -5.22 -14.04
N VAL A 65 2.21 -4.94 -12.76
CA VAL A 65 2.89 -3.72 -12.28
C VAL A 65 4.06 -4.14 -11.40
N ASN A 66 5.28 -3.84 -11.86
CA ASN A 66 6.47 -4.10 -11.07
C ASN A 66 6.60 -3.08 -9.95
N LEU A 67 6.87 -3.57 -8.73
CA LEU A 67 7.24 -2.71 -7.62
C LEU A 67 8.60 -2.07 -7.91
N PRO A 68 8.80 -0.81 -7.47
CA PRO A 68 10.10 -0.18 -7.55
C PRO A 68 11.18 -1.00 -6.80
N PRO A 69 12.42 -1.04 -7.28
CA PRO A 69 13.49 -1.86 -6.69
C PRO A 69 13.84 -1.43 -5.25
N GLU A 70 13.55 -0.19 -4.86
CA GLU A 70 13.71 0.26 -3.48
C GLU A 70 12.66 -0.31 -2.53
N VAL A 71 11.55 -0.82 -3.05
CA VAL A 71 10.43 -1.40 -2.28
C VAL A 71 10.57 -2.91 -2.17
N CYS A 72 10.90 -3.56 -3.28
CA CYS A 72 11.02 -5.00 -3.37
C CYS A 72 12.22 -5.38 -4.23
N SER A 73 13.03 -6.32 -3.74
CA SER A 73 14.14 -6.91 -4.48
C SER A 73 13.75 -8.33 -4.92
N PRO A 74 13.90 -8.69 -6.21
CA PRO A 74 13.49 -9.99 -6.73
C PRO A 74 14.12 -11.17 -5.97
N GLY A 75 13.31 -12.17 -5.62
CA GLY A 75 13.73 -13.38 -4.90
C GLY A 75 12.71 -13.82 -3.85
N GLU A 76 13.16 -14.55 -2.83
CA GLU A 76 12.30 -14.89 -1.69
C GLU A 76 12.19 -13.68 -0.76
N MET A 77 11.13 -12.88 -0.96
CA MET A 77 10.87 -11.69 -0.16
C MET A 77 10.50 -12.09 1.27
N ASN A 78 11.47 -11.95 2.19
CA ASN A 78 11.19 -12.07 3.61
C ASN A 78 10.64 -10.75 4.16
N CYS A 79 9.46 -10.80 4.78
CA CYS A 79 8.88 -9.64 5.45
C CYS A 79 9.67 -9.30 6.72
N THR A 80 10.61 -8.37 6.60
CA THR A 80 11.33 -7.76 7.72
C THR A 80 10.73 -6.38 8.02
N SER A 81 10.98 -5.83 9.21
CA SER A 81 10.50 -4.48 9.55
C SER A 81 11.01 -3.38 8.59
N GLU A 82 12.20 -3.56 8.00
CA GLU A 82 12.71 -2.66 6.97
C GLU A 82 11.88 -2.75 5.68
N VAL A 83 11.60 -3.98 5.23
CA VAL A 83 10.77 -4.24 4.05
C VAL A 83 9.35 -3.72 4.25
N GLU A 84 8.76 -4.00 5.41
CA GLU A 84 7.45 -3.48 5.80
C GLU A 84 7.39 -1.94 5.72
N THR A 85 8.41 -1.27 6.27
CA THR A 85 8.51 0.20 6.20
C THR A 85 8.61 0.69 4.75
N LYS A 86 9.37 0.00 3.90
CA LYS A 86 9.50 0.34 2.47
C LYS A 86 8.17 0.19 1.72
N ILE A 87 7.42 -0.89 1.95
CA ILE A 87 6.10 -1.09 1.32
C ILE A 87 5.11 -0.06 1.85
N GLY A 88 5.07 0.20 3.17
CA GLY A 88 4.22 1.23 3.76
C GLY A 88 4.48 2.62 3.16
N ASN A 89 5.75 3.01 3.03
CA ASN A 89 6.12 4.28 2.38
C ASN A 89 5.72 4.30 0.89
N TRP A 90 5.83 3.18 0.19
CA TRP A 90 5.37 3.06 -1.19
C TRP A 90 3.86 3.27 -1.32
N VAL A 91 3.06 2.66 -0.45
CA VAL A 91 1.61 2.87 -0.38
C VAL A 91 1.29 4.34 -0.15
N LEU A 92 1.94 4.99 0.82
CA LEU A 92 1.74 6.42 1.11
C LEU A 92 2.05 7.30 -0.11
N ARG A 93 3.17 7.07 -0.81
CA ARG A 93 3.52 7.83 -2.03
C ARG A 93 2.45 7.71 -3.11
N ILE A 94 1.90 6.51 -3.32
CA ILE A 94 0.85 6.31 -4.33
C ILE A 94 -0.43 7.07 -3.94
N GLN A 95 -0.78 7.09 -2.64
CA GLN A 95 -1.93 7.83 -2.12
C GLN A 95 -1.74 9.35 -2.21
N GLU A 96 -0.55 9.86 -1.95
CA GLU A 96 -0.24 11.29 -2.11
C GLU A 96 -0.42 11.74 -3.56
N GLU A 97 -0.12 10.89 -4.55
CA GLU A 97 -0.39 11.17 -5.96
C GLU A 97 -1.89 11.23 -6.33
N TYR A 98 -2.79 10.82 -5.42
CA TYR A 98 -4.25 10.86 -5.62
C TYR A 98 -4.92 12.14 -5.08
N ILE A 99 -4.21 12.96 -4.30
CA ILE A 99 -4.72 14.19 -3.66
C ILE A 99 -4.26 15.41 -4.47
#